data_AF-A0A938G6D8-F1
#
_entry.id   AF-A0A938G6D8-F1
#
_cell.length_a   1.000
_cell.length_b   1.000
_cell.length_c   1.000
_cell.angle_alpha   90.00
_cell.angle_beta   90.00
_cell.angle_gamma   90.00
#
_symmetry.space_group_name_H-M   'P 1'
#
loop_
_entity.id
_entity.type
_entity.pdbx_description
1 polymer ?
#
loop_
_entity_poly.entity_id
_entity_poly.type
_entity_poly.pdbx_seq_one_letter_code
_entity_poly.pdbx_strand_id
1 'polypeptide(L)'
;MGSGEAASINKKSVAHTRARARYAEFAWAARVLANRAHRHGLKPPGFRTPPRIVGVDRSLRRIRDGVVVSVALRDRPFLAVLSDMVEGVVAANRLVGREAETARTVLWSGVESLMIADEARTRVA
;
A
#
# COMPACT_ATOMS: atom_id res chain seq x y z
N MET A 1 20.53 11.06 36.44
CA MET A 1 20.26 10.05 35.40
C MET A 1 18.81 10.09 34.90
N GLY A 2 18.22 11.27 34.60
CA GLY A 2 16.76 11.40 34.39
C GLY A 2 16.29 12.03 33.07
N SER A 3 17.19 12.49 32.19
CA SER A 3 16.81 13.22 30.97
C SER A 3 16.62 12.32 29.73
N GLY A 4 17.14 11.09 29.72
CA GLY A 4 17.08 10.19 28.56
C GLY A 4 15.75 9.42 28.41
N GLU A 5 15.02 9.20 29.50
CA GLU A 5 13.84 8.33 29.51
C GLU A 5 12.60 9.02 28.94
N ALA A 6 12.36 10.29 29.29
CA ALA A 6 11.24 11.08 28.77
C ALA A 6 11.34 11.30 27.23
N ALA A 7 12.54 11.52 26.70
CA ALA A 7 12.78 11.66 25.26
C ALA A 7 12.53 10.34 24.49
N SER A 8 12.86 9.20 25.11
CA SER A 8 12.64 7.86 24.54
C SER A 8 11.15 7.49 24.48
N ILE A 9 10.39 7.84 25.53
CA ILE A 9 8.93 7.63 25.59
C ILE A 9 8.22 8.44 24.50
N ASN A 10 8.60 9.71 24.30
CA ASN A 10 7.99 10.56 23.28
C ASN A 10 8.27 10.03 21.85
N LYS A 11 9.50 9.57 21.57
CA LYS A 11 9.87 9.01 20.27
C LYS A 11 9.09 7.73 19.92
N LYS A 12 8.87 6.84 20.90
CA LYS A 12 8.06 5.63 20.73
C LYS A 12 6.58 5.94 20.47
N SER A 13 6.01 6.92 21.18
CA SER A 13 4.62 7.36 20.98
C SER A 13 4.38 7.92 19.57
N VAL A 14 5.26 8.81 19.10
CA VAL A 14 5.19 9.39 17.75
C VAL A 14 5.32 8.31 16.67
N ALA A 15 6.25 7.37 16.83
CA ALA A 15 6.43 6.26 15.89
C ALA A 15 5.18 5.36 15.80
N HIS A 16 4.54 5.07 16.94
CA HIS A 16 3.31 4.27 16.99
C HIS A 16 2.15 4.97 16.27
N THR A 17 1.98 6.28 16.49
CA THR A 17 0.95 7.08 15.81
C THR A 17 1.18 7.15 14.30
N ARG A 18 2.42 7.36 13.84
CA ARG A 18 2.78 7.32 12.41
C ARG A 18 2.51 5.95 11.79
N ALA A 19 2.81 4.87 12.51
CA ALA A 19 2.52 3.52 12.04
C ALA A 19 1.01 3.29 11.87
N ARG A 20 0.18 3.70 12.84
CA ARG A 20 -1.30 3.61 12.72
C ARG A 20 -1.83 4.41 11.53
N ALA A 21 -1.29 5.62 11.29
CA ALA A 21 -1.65 6.41 10.12
C ALA A 21 -1.30 5.67 8.81
N ARG A 22 -0.10 5.08 8.71
CA ARG A 22 0.31 4.27 7.54
C ARG A 22 -0.60 3.08 7.28
N TYR A 23 -1.06 2.37 8.31
CA TYR A 23 -2.02 1.27 8.15
C TYR A 23 -3.39 1.76 7.68
N ALA A 24 -3.85 2.92 8.17
CA ALA A 24 -5.10 3.52 7.72
C ALA A 24 -5.03 3.97 6.25
N GLU A 25 -3.91 4.58 5.84
CA GLU A 25 -3.64 4.95 4.44
C GLU A 25 -3.62 3.74 3.53
N PHE A 26 -2.93 2.66 3.93
CA PHE A 26 -2.93 1.39 3.20
C PHE A 26 -4.33 0.81 3.05
N ALA A 27 -5.12 0.79 4.13
CA ALA A 27 -6.49 0.28 4.09
C ALA A 27 -7.39 1.14 3.19
N TRP A 28 -7.20 2.46 3.18
CA TRP A 28 -7.95 3.36 2.30
C TRP A 28 -7.56 3.16 0.82
N ALA A 29 -6.26 3.10 0.51
CA ALA A 29 -5.76 2.78 -0.82
C ALA A 29 -6.28 1.42 -1.34
N ALA A 30 -6.32 0.40 -0.47
CA ALA A 30 -6.85 -0.91 -0.82
C ALA A 30 -8.33 -0.83 -1.25
N ARG A 31 -9.15 -0.05 -0.55
CA ARG A 31 -10.57 0.15 -0.89
C ARG A 31 -10.73 0.91 -2.20
N VAL A 32 -9.96 1.97 -2.40
CA VAL A 32 -9.95 2.77 -3.63
C VAL A 32 -9.60 1.88 -4.84
N LEU A 33 -8.51 1.13 -4.74
CA LEU A 33 -8.08 0.22 -5.79
C LEU A 33 -9.09 -0.90 -6.05
N ALA A 34 -9.69 -1.47 -5.00
CA ALA A 34 -10.72 -2.49 -5.16
C ALA A 34 -11.94 -1.97 -5.91
N ASN A 35 -12.43 -0.78 -5.54
CA ASN A 35 -13.55 -0.13 -6.20
C ASN A 35 -13.24 0.22 -7.66
N ARG A 36 -12.03 0.74 -7.92
CA ARG A 36 -11.59 1.10 -9.27
C ARG A 36 -11.45 -0.14 -10.14
N ALA A 37 -10.80 -1.19 -9.64
CA ALA A 37 -10.67 -2.47 -10.32
C ALA A 37 -12.04 -3.05 -10.68
N HIS A 38 -12.97 -3.09 -9.73
CA HIS A 38 -14.31 -3.63 -9.95
C HIS A 38 -15.09 -2.87 -11.03
N ARG A 39 -15.05 -1.52 -11.00
CA ARG A 39 -15.71 -0.67 -12.00
C ARG A 39 -15.17 -0.85 -13.42
N HIS A 40 -13.94 -1.36 -13.56
CA HIS A 40 -13.28 -1.62 -14.84
C HIS A 40 -13.23 -3.12 -15.19
N GLY A 41 -14.08 -3.94 -14.56
CA GLY A 41 -14.19 -5.37 -14.88
C GLY A 41 -13.02 -6.25 -14.39
N LEU A 42 -12.13 -5.71 -13.57
CA LEU A 42 -11.02 -6.47 -12.97
C LEU A 42 -11.46 -7.15 -11.68
N LYS A 43 -10.83 -8.28 -11.34
CA LYS A 43 -11.01 -8.97 -10.06
C LYS A 43 -10.04 -8.41 -9.02
N PRO A 44 -10.50 -7.66 -7.99
CA PRO A 44 -9.59 -7.08 -7.01
C PRO A 44 -8.99 -8.16 -6.09
N PRO A 45 -7.67 -8.11 -5.77
CA PRO A 45 -7.09 -8.98 -4.77
C PRO A 45 -7.46 -8.54 -3.35
N GLY A 46 -7.36 -9.46 -2.40
CA GLY A 46 -7.31 -9.11 -0.99
C GLY A 46 -5.93 -8.52 -0.65
N PHE A 47 -5.88 -7.29 -0.16
CA PHE A 47 -4.64 -6.66 0.28
C PHE A 47 -4.34 -6.97 1.75
N ARG A 48 -3.08 -7.33 2.04
CA ARG A 48 -2.57 -7.58 3.40
C ARG A 48 -1.19 -6.97 3.63
N THR A 49 -0.77 -6.95 4.88
CA THR A 49 0.56 -6.50 5.30
C THR A 49 0.91 -7.12 6.66
N PRO A 50 2.19 -7.45 6.95
CA PRO A 50 3.31 -7.53 6.00
C PRO A 50 3.26 -8.82 5.15
N PRO A 51 4.11 -8.95 4.11
CA PRO A 51 4.40 -10.23 3.47
C PRO A 51 4.91 -11.25 4.49
N ARG A 52 4.55 -12.53 4.30
CA ARG A 52 5.06 -13.63 5.14
C ARG A 52 6.41 -14.17 4.68
N ILE A 53 6.89 -13.73 3.53
CA ILE A 53 8.18 -14.09 2.97
C ILE A 53 9.17 -13.01 3.41
N VAL A 54 10.29 -13.41 4.02
CA VAL A 54 11.32 -12.49 4.50
C VAL A 54 12.04 -11.87 3.31
N GLY A 55 12.33 -10.57 3.39
CA GLY A 55 13.14 -9.86 2.39
C GLY A 55 12.43 -9.53 1.07
N VAL A 56 11.11 -9.72 0.98
CA VAL A 56 10.34 -9.30 -0.20
C VAL A 56 9.42 -8.12 0.11
N ASP A 57 9.38 -7.17 -0.81
CA ASP A 57 8.51 -6.00 -0.72
C ASP A 57 7.04 -6.32 -0.98
N ARG A 58 6.79 -7.29 -1.87
CA ARG A 58 5.45 -7.75 -2.24
C ARG A 58 5.44 -9.24 -2.46
N SER A 59 4.35 -9.90 -2.06
CA SER A 59 4.10 -11.31 -2.35
C SER A 59 2.66 -11.52 -2.82
N LEU A 60 2.47 -12.56 -3.62
CA LEU A 60 1.18 -12.95 -4.18
C LEU A 60 0.89 -14.40 -3.80
N ARG A 61 -0.29 -14.64 -3.23
CA ARG A 61 -0.78 -15.98 -2.91
C ARG A 61 -2.13 -16.22 -3.56
N ARG A 62 -2.21 -17.21 -4.44
CA ARG A 62 -3.47 -17.66 -5.04
C ARG A 62 -4.22 -18.55 -4.06
N ILE A 63 -5.52 -18.30 -3.91
CA ILE A 63 -6.45 -19.08 -3.10
C ILE A 63 -7.61 -19.54 -4.00
N ARG A 64 -8.49 -20.43 -3.52
CA ARG A 64 -9.55 -21.04 -4.36
C ARG A 64 -10.33 -20.00 -5.17
N ASP A 65 -10.80 -18.94 -4.51
CA ASP A 65 -11.70 -17.95 -5.14
C ASP A 65 -11.06 -16.56 -5.31
N GLY A 66 -9.72 -16.48 -5.31
CA GLY A 66 -9.08 -15.17 -5.46
C GLY A 66 -7.58 -15.15 -5.26
N VAL A 67 -7.07 -13.95 -5.05
CA VAL A 67 -5.65 -13.69 -4.87
C VAL A 67 -5.46 -12.77 -3.67
N VAL A 68 -4.50 -13.09 -2.82
CA VAL A 68 -4.04 -12.22 -1.74
C VAL A 68 -2.70 -11.61 -2.15
N VAL A 69 -2.63 -10.29 -2.12
CA VAL A 69 -1.39 -9.52 -2.30
C VAL A 69 -0.98 -8.96 -0.96
N SER A 70 0.22 -9.30 -0.50
CA SER A 70 0.78 -8.74 0.73
C SER A 70 1.90 -7.77 0.41
N VAL A 71 1.91 -6.58 1.03
CA VAL A 71 2.86 -5.49 0.74
C VAL A 71 3.56 -5.02 2.03
N ALA A 72 4.87 -4.79 1.94
CA ALA A 72 5.68 -4.23 3.01
C ALA A 72 5.46 -2.71 3.12
N LEU A 73 5.20 -2.23 4.33
CA LEU A 73 4.94 -0.82 4.62
C LEU A 73 6.10 -0.10 5.31
N ARG A 74 6.92 -0.83 6.06
CA ARG A 74 7.98 -0.25 6.89
C ARG A 74 9.17 0.12 6.02
N ASP A 75 9.83 1.21 6.40
CA ASP A 75 11.08 1.68 5.78
C ASP A 75 10.98 1.93 4.27
N ARG A 76 9.76 2.21 3.79
CA ARG A 76 9.47 2.47 2.38
C ARG A 76 8.64 3.74 2.21
N PRO A 77 8.89 4.53 1.14
CA PRO A 77 8.02 5.63 0.79
C PRO A 77 6.64 5.10 0.41
N PHE A 78 5.58 5.85 0.73
CA PHE A 78 4.22 5.37 0.48
C PHE A 78 3.92 5.21 -1.01
N LEU A 79 4.58 5.99 -1.87
CA LEU A 79 4.50 5.81 -3.32
C LEU A 79 4.97 4.42 -3.77
N ALA A 80 6.02 3.85 -3.16
CA ALA A 80 6.47 2.49 -3.46
C ALA A 80 5.44 1.45 -3.00
N VAL A 81 4.78 1.68 -1.87
CA VAL A 81 3.65 0.86 -1.41
C VAL A 81 2.49 0.90 -2.41
N LEU A 82 2.10 2.09 -2.87
CA LEU A 82 1.03 2.25 -3.87
C LEU A 82 1.38 1.55 -5.18
N SER A 83 2.64 1.68 -5.64
CA SER A 83 3.13 0.98 -6.83
C SER A 83 2.99 -0.54 -6.69
N ASP A 84 3.41 -1.09 -5.56
CA ASP A 84 3.24 -2.53 -5.28
C ASP A 84 1.77 -2.95 -5.21
N MET A 85 0.89 -2.10 -4.70
CA MET A 85 -0.55 -2.39 -4.68
C MET A 85 -1.13 -2.42 -6.11
N VAL A 86 -0.77 -1.45 -6.96
CA VAL A 86 -1.19 -1.39 -8.37
C VAL A 86 -0.68 -2.60 -9.15
N GLU A 87 0.62 -2.90 -9.07
CA GLU A 87 1.20 -4.09 -9.71
C GLU A 87 0.66 -5.40 -9.10
N GLY A 88 0.20 -5.34 -7.84
CA GLY A 88 -0.58 -6.39 -7.20
C GLY A 88 -1.86 -6.73 -7.95
N VAL A 89 -2.65 -5.72 -8.34
CA VAL A 89 -3.89 -5.92 -9.10
C VAL A 89 -3.60 -6.47 -10.50
N VAL A 90 -2.61 -5.89 -11.19
CA VAL A 90 -2.20 -6.32 -12.55
C VAL A 90 -1.78 -7.79 -12.54
N ALA A 91 -0.88 -8.17 -11.62
CA ALA A 91 -0.39 -9.55 -11.51
C ALA A 91 -1.47 -10.54 -11.03
N ALA A 92 -2.38 -10.12 -10.14
CA ALA A 92 -3.49 -10.95 -9.69
C ALA A 92 -4.42 -11.34 -10.86
N ASN A 93 -4.68 -10.38 -11.76
CA ASN A 93 -5.50 -10.55 -12.95
C ASN A 93 -4.73 -11.14 -14.15
N ARG A 94 -3.42 -11.40 -14.02
CA ARG A 94 -2.55 -11.95 -15.08
C ARG A 94 -2.54 -11.10 -16.36
N LEU A 95 -2.68 -9.79 -16.22
CA LEU A 95 -2.71 -8.89 -17.37
C LEU A 95 -1.29 -8.72 -17.95
N VAL A 96 -1.21 -8.58 -19.27
CA VAL A 96 0.04 -8.35 -20.01
C VAL A 96 -0.17 -7.31 -21.11
N GLY A 97 0.92 -6.76 -21.64
CA GLY A 97 0.89 -5.81 -22.76
C GLY A 97 -0.05 -4.62 -22.53
N ARG A 98 -0.89 -4.32 -23.54
CA ARG A 98 -1.82 -3.18 -23.53
C ARG A 98 -2.86 -3.25 -22.41
N GLU A 99 -3.30 -4.44 -22.03
CA GLU A 99 -4.30 -4.63 -20.97
C GLU A 99 -3.70 -4.28 -19.60
N ALA A 100 -2.45 -4.69 -19.36
CA ALA A 100 -1.72 -4.29 -18.16
C ALA A 100 -1.54 -2.78 -18.09
N GLU A 101 -1.18 -2.14 -19.22
CA GLU A 101 -1.00 -0.70 -19.26
C GLU A 101 -2.29 0.06 -18.99
N THR A 102 -3.39 -0.34 -19.63
CA THR A 102 -4.71 0.25 -19.40
C THR A 102 -5.11 0.12 -17.93
N ALA A 103 -4.87 -1.06 -17.33
CA ALA A 103 -5.15 -1.28 -15.92
C ALA A 103 -4.31 -0.36 -15.01
N ARG A 104 -3.01 -0.20 -15.29
CA ARG A 104 -2.17 0.74 -14.53
C ARG A 104 -2.71 2.16 -14.60
N THR A 105 -3.02 2.66 -15.79
CA THR A 105 -3.56 4.02 -15.98
C THR A 105 -4.80 4.23 -15.13
N VAL A 106 -5.77 3.33 -15.19
CA VAL A 106 -7.04 3.51 -14.44
C VAL A 106 -6.86 3.33 -12.94
N LEU A 107 -5.94 2.48 -12.49
CA LEU A 107 -5.68 2.25 -11.06
C LEU A 107 -4.93 3.44 -10.43
N TRP A 108 -3.90 3.95 -11.12
CA TRP A 108 -3.15 5.13 -10.67
C TRP A 108 -4.03 6.35 -10.54
N SER A 109 -4.91 6.61 -11.52
CA SER A 109 -5.85 7.73 -11.43
C SER A 109 -6.78 7.65 -10.21
N GLY A 110 -6.99 6.45 -9.64
CA GLY A 110 -7.78 6.28 -8.43
C GLY A 110 -7.04 6.71 -7.18
N VAL A 111 -5.71 6.57 -7.16
CA VAL A 111 -4.86 6.84 -5.99
C VAL A 111 -4.07 8.15 -6.09
N GLU A 112 -4.18 8.92 -7.17
CA GLU A 112 -3.55 10.24 -7.28
C GLU A 112 -3.92 11.18 -6.12
N SER A 113 -5.19 11.18 -5.69
CA SER A 113 -5.62 11.96 -4.52
C SER A 113 -4.94 11.56 -3.20
N LEU A 114 -4.46 10.31 -3.08
CA LEU A 114 -3.67 9.84 -1.94
C LEU A 114 -2.24 10.41 -1.95
N MET A 115 -1.68 10.65 -3.14
CA MET A 115 -0.28 11.07 -3.31
C MET A 115 -0.09 12.52 -2.88
N ILE A 116 -1.07 13.39 -3.17
CA ILE A 116 -1.05 14.81 -2.76
C ILE A 116 -0.98 14.95 -1.23
N ALA A 117 -1.63 14.05 -0.50
CA ALA A 117 -1.61 14.06 0.96
C ALA A 117 -0.26 13.59 1.56
N ASP A 118 0.51 12.75 0.86
CA ASP A 118 1.83 12.26 1.32
C ASP A 118 2.95 13.30 1.07
N GLU A 119 2.92 14.01 -0.06
CA GLU A 119 3.86 15.11 -0.34
C GLU A 119 3.74 16.24 0.69
N ALA A 120 2.51 16.62 1.04
CA ALA A 120 2.25 17.63 2.06
C ALA A 120 2.92 17.25 3.39
N ARG A 121 2.93 15.96 3.77
CA ARG A 121 3.54 15.46 5.01
C ARG A 121 5.06 15.31 4.95
N THR A 122 5.62 15.10 3.76
CA THR A 122 7.08 15.00 3.56
C THR A 122 7.74 16.37 3.61
N ARG A 123 7.02 17.45 3.28
CA ARG A 123 7.53 18.83 3.33
C ARG A 123 7.53 19.48 4.74
N VAL A 124 6.84 18.89 5.72
CA VAL A 124 6.77 19.43 7.11
C VAL A 124 7.65 18.66 8.10
N ALA A 125 8.39 17.65 7.65
CA ALA A 125 9.30 16.84 8.45
C ALA A 125 10.75 17.20 8.16
#